data_AF-A0A1G7G406-F1
#
_entry.id   AF-A0A1G7G406-F1
#
_cell.length_a   1.000
_cell.length_b   1.000
_cell.length_c   1.000
_cell.angle_alpha   90.00
_cell.angle_beta   90.00
_cell.angle_gamma   90.00
#
_symmetry.space_group_name_H-M   'P 1'
#
loop_
_entity.id
_entity.type
_entity.pdbx_description
1 polymer ?
#
loop_
_entity_poly.entity_id
_entity_poly.type
_entity_poly.pdbx_seq_one_letter_code
_entity_poly.pdbx_strand_id
1 'polypeptide(L)'
;LDEATKEKAKSILEQEKSGKLTREQAKEELTKLGVKFPEKGKRKDMLADLDEATKEKAKSIFEQEKSGKLTHEQAKEELTKLGVKLPEKEKHEDIFAGLDEVTKEKAKSILENEKKQLEALNVDLPHHKLFMKKDEK
;
A
#
# COMPACT_ATOMS: atom_id res chain seq x y z
N LEU A 1 26.80 -6.68 -7.04
CA LEU A 1 26.18 -7.56 -6.03
C LEU A 1 26.36 -8.98 -6.53
N ASP A 2 27.31 -9.69 -5.93
CA ASP A 2 27.62 -11.08 -6.26
C ASP A 2 26.41 -11.97 -5.92
N GLU A 3 26.34 -13.15 -6.56
CA GLU A 3 25.24 -14.11 -6.37
C GLU A 3 25.08 -14.49 -4.88
N ALA A 4 26.18 -14.68 -4.17
CA ALA A 4 26.21 -14.96 -2.75
C ALA A 4 25.57 -13.84 -1.90
N THR A 5 25.69 -12.58 -2.32
CA THR A 5 25.10 -11.45 -1.61
C THR A 5 23.60 -11.35 -1.88
N LYS A 6 23.15 -11.71 -3.09
CA LYS A 6 21.71 -11.79 -3.41
C LYS A 6 21.01 -12.88 -2.62
N GLU A 7 21.66 -14.03 -2.45
CA GLU A 7 21.09 -15.15 -1.71
C GLU A 7 20.90 -14.84 -0.23
N LYS A 8 21.92 -14.23 0.40
CA LYS A 8 21.83 -13.73 1.80
C LYS A 8 20.75 -12.66 1.96
N ALA A 9 20.66 -11.74 1.00
CA ALA A 9 19.62 -10.71 1.02
C ALA A 9 18.20 -11.31 0.93
N LYS A 10 17.99 -12.35 0.12
CA LYS A 10 16.71 -13.07 0.06
C LYS A 10 16.36 -13.72 1.39
N SER A 11 17.32 -14.37 2.04
CA SER A 11 17.11 -15.03 3.32
C SER A 11 16.68 -14.03 4.41
N ILE A 12 17.32 -12.86 4.48
CA ILE A 12 16.94 -11.79 5.42
C ILE A 12 15.50 -11.29 5.15
N LEU A 13 15.14 -11.10 3.88
CA LEU A 13 13.79 -10.66 3.50
C LEU A 13 12.72 -11.71 3.85
N GLU A 14 13.06 -12.99 3.75
CA GLU A 14 12.18 -14.10 4.12
C GLU A 14 12.01 -14.20 5.65
N GLN A 15 13.06 -13.91 6.41
CA GLN A 15 12.99 -13.78 7.87
C GLN A 15 12.15 -12.57 8.32
N GLU A 16 12.24 -11.44 7.62
CA GLU A 16 11.35 -10.28 7.83
C GLU A 16 9.89 -10.67 7.56
N LYS A 17 9.61 -11.36 6.43
CA LYS A 17 8.26 -11.81 6.05
C LYS A 17 7.67 -12.81 7.04
N SER A 18 8.49 -13.69 7.60
CA SER A 18 8.07 -14.67 8.60
C SER A 18 7.99 -14.09 10.02
N GLY A 19 8.31 -12.81 10.22
CA GLY A 19 8.26 -12.15 11.52
C GLY A 19 9.37 -12.55 12.49
N LYS A 20 10.35 -13.37 12.04
CA LYS A 20 11.54 -13.71 12.84
C LYS A 20 12.43 -12.51 13.09
N LEU A 21 12.36 -11.52 12.22
CA LEU A 21 13.24 -10.36 12.21
C LEU A 21 12.40 -9.10 11.95
N THR A 22 12.65 -8.04 12.72
CA THR A 22 11.92 -6.78 12.52
C THR A 22 12.39 -6.09 11.24
N ARG A 23 11.53 -5.26 10.65
CA ARG A 23 11.84 -4.48 9.45
C ARG A 23 13.09 -3.60 9.59
N GLU A 24 13.38 -3.13 10.80
CA GLU A 24 14.58 -2.33 11.09
C GLU A 24 15.84 -3.19 11.08
N GLN A 25 15.81 -4.33 11.77
CA GLN A 25 16.92 -5.29 11.78
C GLN A 25 17.22 -5.80 10.37
N ALA A 26 16.20 -6.09 9.56
CA ALA A 26 16.36 -6.62 8.21
C ALA A 26 17.02 -5.59 7.31
N LYS A 27 16.61 -4.33 7.44
CA LYS A 27 17.24 -3.19 6.76
C LYS A 27 18.71 -3.05 7.13
N GLU A 28 19.06 -3.17 8.41
CA GLU A 28 20.43 -3.01 8.87
C GLU A 28 21.34 -4.09 8.28
N GLU A 29 20.91 -5.36 8.29
CA GLU A 29 21.69 -6.46 7.71
C GLU A 29 21.81 -6.36 6.19
N LEU A 30 20.73 -5.98 5.50
CA LEU A 30 20.76 -5.73 4.06
C LEU A 30 21.72 -4.58 3.72
N THR A 31 21.78 -3.54 4.55
CA THR A 31 22.73 -2.42 4.38
C THR A 31 24.18 -2.89 4.58
N LYS A 32 24.45 -3.76 5.57
CA LYS A 32 25.78 -4.38 5.78
C LYS A 32 26.23 -5.23 4.58
N LEU A 33 25.28 -5.85 3.88
CA LEU A 33 25.52 -6.59 2.64
C LEU A 33 25.71 -5.68 1.40
N GLY A 34 25.75 -4.37 1.58
CA GLY A 34 25.91 -3.41 0.47
C GLY A 34 24.64 -3.25 -0.37
N VAL A 35 23.49 -3.75 0.10
CA VAL A 35 22.20 -3.51 -0.54
C VAL A 35 21.79 -2.07 -0.23
N LYS A 36 22.03 -1.17 -1.19
CA LYS A 36 21.50 0.18 -1.13
C LYS A 36 20.01 0.13 -1.37
N PHE A 37 19.23 0.43 -0.33
CA PHE A 37 17.84 0.76 -0.55
C PHE A 37 17.76 2.07 -1.34
N PRO A 38 16.87 2.17 -2.34
CA PRO A 38 16.55 3.49 -2.87
C PRO A 38 16.10 4.34 -1.68
N GLU A 39 16.68 5.52 -1.53
CA GLU A 39 16.08 6.54 -0.67
C GLU A 39 14.63 6.61 -1.10
N LYS A 40 13.71 6.39 -0.15
CA LYS A 40 12.29 6.66 -0.41
C LYS A 40 12.27 8.15 -0.73
N GLY A 41 12.27 8.48 -2.03
CA GLY A 41 12.38 9.84 -2.51
C GLY A 41 11.46 10.71 -1.69
N LYS A 42 11.98 11.85 -1.22
CA LYS A 42 11.35 12.73 -0.22
C LYS A 42 9.84 12.79 -0.48
N ARG A 43 9.07 11.91 0.16
CA ARG A 43 7.63 12.07 0.20
C ARG A 43 7.52 13.34 1.02
N LYS A 44 7.05 14.41 0.37
CA LYS A 44 6.74 15.66 1.07
C LYS A 44 5.93 15.24 2.28
N ASP A 45 6.54 15.34 3.46
CA ASP A 45 5.89 14.85 4.66
C ASP A 45 4.63 15.71 4.80
N MET A 46 3.48 15.06 4.71
CA MET A 46 2.19 15.74 4.57
C MET A 46 1.86 16.57 5.82
N LEU A 47 2.60 16.26 6.88
CA LEU A 47 2.53 16.89 8.17
C LEU A 47 3.70 17.86 8.39
N ALA A 48 4.64 18.02 7.45
CA ALA A 48 5.87 18.81 7.63
C ALA A 48 5.59 20.23 8.13
N ASP A 49 4.57 20.86 7.54
CA ASP A 49 4.17 22.25 7.77
C ASP A 49 3.31 22.42 9.04
N LEU A 50 3.05 21.34 9.80
CA LEU A 50 2.26 21.36 11.03
C LEU A 50 3.14 21.40 12.28
N ASP A 51 2.59 21.97 13.35
CA ASP A 51 3.17 21.95 14.69
C ASP A 51 3.21 20.53 15.28
N GLU A 52 4.08 20.29 16.26
CA GLU A 52 4.30 18.95 16.85
C GLU A 52 3.03 18.35 17.47
N ALA A 53 2.20 19.17 18.12
CA ALA A 53 0.95 18.72 18.72
C ALA A 53 -0.06 18.26 17.65
N THR A 54 -0.14 19.01 16.54
CA THR A 54 -0.99 18.65 15.40
C THR A 54 -0.46 17.42 14.65
N LYS A 55 0.87 17.27 14.53
CA LYS A 55 1.52 16.06 13.97
C LYS A 55 1.14 14.81 14.74
N GLU A 56 1.16 14.87 16.07
CA GLU A 56 0.85 13.72 16.92
C GLU A 56 -0.62 13.30 16.79
N LYS A 57 -1.54 14.28 16.78
CA LYS A 57 -2.97 14.04 16.52
C LYS A 57 -3.21 13.42 15.15
N ALA A 58 -2.57 13.96 14.10
CA ALA A 58 -2.70 13.42 12.75
C ALA A 58 -2.17 11.98 12.64
N LYS A 59 -1.06 11.65 13.31
CA LYS A 59 -0.55 10.27 13.40
C LYS A 59 -1.56 9.34 14.09
N SER A 60 -2.15 9.78 15.21
CA SER A 60 -3.19 9.01 15.91
C SER A 60 -4.39 8.71 15.00
N ILE A 61 -4.84 9.69 14.19
CA ILE A 61 -5.93 9.49 13.23
C ILE A 61 -5.55 8.43 12.17
N PHE A 62 -4.34 8.49 11.62
CA PHE A 62 -3.87 7.47 10.67
C PHE A 62 -3.77 6.07 11.29
N GLU A 63 -3.39 5.95 12.56
CA GLU A 63 -3.37 4.66 13.26
C GLU A 63 -4.78 4.13 13.53
N GLN A 64 -5.71 5.00 13.87
CA GLN A 64 -7.13 4.65 14.02
C GLN A 64 -7.76 4.22 12.69
N GLU A 65 -7.41 4.89 11.60
CA GLU A 65 -7.82 4.49 10.25
C GLU A 65 -7.24 3.12 9.87
N LYS A 66 -5.94 2.89 10.13
CA LYS A 66 -5.27 1.60 9.87
C LYS A 66 -5.84 0.46 10.71
N SER A 67 -6.22 0.74 11.94
CA SER A 67 -6.86 -0.25 12.83
C SER A 67 -8.34 -0.44 12.56
N GLY A 68 -8.93 0.31 11.61
CA GLY A 68 -10.34 0.21 11.25
C GLY A 68 -11.30 0.84 12.28
N LYS A 69 -10.78 1.56 13.27
CA LYS A 69 -11.60 2.32 14.24
C LYS A 69 -12.30 3.52 13.59
N LEU A 70 -11.68 4.10 12.57
CA LEU A 70 -12.21 5.21 11.77
C LEU A 70 -12.29 4.80 10.30
N THR A 71 -13.33 5.25 9.61
CA THR A 71 -13.41 5.09 8.14
C THR A 71 -12.46 6.08 7.46
N HIS A 72 -12.09 5.78 6.20
CA HIS A 72 -11.19 6.66 5.42
C HIS A 72 -11.75 8.08 5.28
N GLU A 73 -13.07 8.23 5.15
CA GLU A 73 -13.72 9.54 5.06
C GLU A 73 -13.65 10.31 6.37
N GLN A 74 -13.95 9.65 7.50
CA GLN A 74 -13.87 10.28 8.82
C GLN A 74 -12.44 10.72 9.15
N ALA A 75 -11.46 9.85 8.89
CA ALA A 75 -10.04 10.19 9.05
C ALA A 75 -9.64 11.37 8.16
N LYS A 76 -10.10 11.41 6.90
CA LYS A 76 -9.83 12.52 5.97
C LYS A 76 -10.43 13.83 6.47
N GLU A 77 -11.64 13.81 7.03
CA GLU A 77 -12.29 15.01 7.56
C GLU A 77 -11.54 15.57 8.77
N GLU A 78 -11.15 14.71 9.73
CA GLU A 78 -10.39 15.13 10.90
C GLU A 78 -9.00 15.65 10.55
N LEU A 79 -8.31 14.97 9.63
CA LEU A 79 -7.01 15.44 9.11
C LEU A 79 -7.15 16.81 8.43
N THR A 80 -8.23 17.03 7.68
CA THR A 80 -8.50 18.34 7.04
C THR A 80 -8.75 19.43 8.09
N LYS A 81 -9.46 19.13 9.20
CA LYS A 81 -9.65 20.08 10.32
C LYS A 81 -8.33 20.46 11.00
N LEU A 82 -7.36 19.55 11.01
CA LEU A 82 -6.01 19.79 11.52
C LEU A 82 -5.09 20.51 10.50
N GLY A 83 -5.61 20.95 9.36
CA GLY A 83 -4.83 21.64 8.32
C GLY A 83 -3.97 20.69 7.47
N VAL A 84 -4.12 19.37 7.63
CA VAL A 84 -3.41 18.37 6.83
C VAL A 84 -4.04 18.33 5.43
N LYS A 85 -3.32 18.83 4.42
CA LYS A 85 -3.73 18.66 3.03
C LYS A 85 -3.29 17.28 2.54
N LEU A 86 -4.22 16.34 2.55
CA LEU A 86 -4.05 15.05 1.90
C LEU A 86 -3.92 15.26 0.38
N PRO A 87 -3.04 14.51 -0.30
CA PRO A 87 -2.91 14.64 -1.74
C PRO A 87 -4.20 14.08 -2.35
N GLU A 88 -4.73 14.71 -3.38
CA GLU A 88 -5.75 14.03 -4.17
C GLU A 88 -5.11 12.76 -4.70
N LYS A 89 -5.63 11.61 -4.24
CA LYS A 89 -5.34 10.37 -4.93
C LYS A 89 -5.94 10.57 -6.31
N GLU A 90 -5.09 10.62 -7.34
CA GLU A 90 -5.55 10.49 -8.71
C GLU A 90 -6.55 9.35 -8.72
N LYS A 91 -7.75 9.64 -9.21
CA LYS A 91 -8.75 8.60 -9.44
C LYS A 91 -8.04 7.60 -10.34
N HIS A 92 -7.71 6.45 -9.78
CA HIS A 92 -7.13 5.38 -10.56
C HIS A 92 -8.08 5.13 -11.71
N GLU A 93 -7.58 5.35 -12.93
CA GLU A 93 -8.37 5.14 -14.13
C GLU A 93 -8.90 3.70 -14.13
N ASP A 94 -10.07 3.52 -14.73
CA ASP A 94 -10.58 2.16 -14.99
C ASP A 94 -9.46 1.39 -15.69
N ILE A 95 -9.04 0.25 -15.12
CA ILE A 95 -7.96 -0.56 -15.70
C ILE A 95 -8.28 -1.07 -17.10
N PHE A 96 -9.56 -1.01 -17.49
CA PHE A 96 -10.05 -1.33 -18.81
C PHE A 96 -10.25 -0.08 -19.69
N ALA A 97 -9.77 1.09 -19.26
CA ALA A 97 -9.78 2.30 -20.08
C ALA A 97 -8.90 2.09 -21.31
N GLY A 98 -9.40 2.50 -22.49
CA GLY A 98 -8.71 2.34 -23.76
C GLY A 98 -8.82 0.96 -24.42
N LEU A 99 -9.48 -0.01 -23.77
CA LEU A 99 -9.83 -1.29 -24.41
C LEU A 99 -11.13 -1.16 -25.22
N ASP A 100 -11.21 -1.90 -26.32
CA ASP A 100 -12.48 -2.11 -27.04
C ASP A 100 -13.45 -2.96 -26.20
N GLU A 101 -14.75 -2.88 -26.50
CA GLU A 101 -15.80 -3.53 -25.70
C GLU A 101 -15.63 -5.06 -25.58
N VAL A 102 -15.22 -5.71 -26.67
CA VAL A 102 -15.02 -7.17 -26.70
C VAL A 102 -13.84 -7.58 -25.83
N THR A 103 -12.74 -6.84 -25.90
CA THR A 103 -11.57 -7.08 -25.05
C THR A 103 -11.87 -6.76 -23.59
N LYS A 104 -12.66 -5.72 -23.32
CA LYS A 104 -13.11 -5.35 -21.98
C LYS A 104 -13.96 -6.43 -21.33
N GLU A 105 -14.92 -7.02 -22.05
CA GLU A 105 -15.71 -8.15 -21.52
C GLU A 105 -14.84 -9.37 -21.20
N LYS A 106 -13.95 -9.74 -22.12
CA LYS A 106 -13.02 -10.87 -21.88
C LYS A 106 -12.14 -10.63 -20.66
N ALA A 107 -11.58 -9.43 -20.52
CA ALA A 107 -10.73 -9.08 -19.40
C ALA A 107 -11.50 -9.09 -18.06
N LYS A 108 -12.77 -8.64 -18.06
CA LYS A 108 -13.66 -8.77 -16.90
C LYS A 108 -13.93 -10.23 -16.53
N SER A 109 -14.24 -11.09 -17.50
CA SER A 109 -14.50 -12.51 -17.25
C SER A 109 -13.28 -13.25 -16.68
N ILE A 110 -12.07 -12.92 -17.15
CA ILE A 110 -10.83 -13.50 -16.62
C ILE A 110 -10.63 -13.11 -15.15
N LEU A 111 -10.81 -11.81 -14.83
CA LEU A 111 -10.68 -11.31 -13.46
C LEU A 111 -11.70 -11.95 -12.50
N GLU A 112 -12.95 -12.11 -12.94
CA GLU A 112 -13.98 -12.76 -12.12
C GLU A 112 -13.66 -14.24 -11.86
N ASN A 113 -13.12 -14.94 -12.85
CA ASN A 113 -12.70 -16.32 -12.70
C ASN A 113 -11.52 -16.47 -11.72
N GLU A 114 -10.52 -15.59 -11.83
CA GLU A 114 -9.39 -15.55 -10.90
C GLU A 114 -9.86 -15.30 -9.46
N LYS A 115 -10.81 -14.36 -9.28
CA LYS A 115 -11.40 -14.08 -7.97
C LYS A 115 -12.07 -15.33 -7.37
N LYS A 116 -12.86 -16.08 -8.15
CA LYS A 116 -13.50 -17.34 -7.70
C LYS A 116 -12.47 -18.40 -7.32
N GLN A 117 -11.37 -18.50 -8.06
CA GLN A 117 -10.29 -19.45 -7.77
C GLN A 117 -9.56 -19.11 -6.46
N LEU A 118 -9.29 -17.83 -6.23
CA LEU A 118 -8.65 -17.37 -4.99
C LEU A 118 -9.59 -17.53 -3.78
N GLU A 119 -10.89 -17.25 -3.95
CA GLU A 119 -11.91 -17.49 -2.94
C GLU A 119 -12.01 -18.98 -2.57
N ALA A 120 -11.92 -19.89 -3.55
CA ALA A 120 -11.87 -21.33 -3.30
C ALA A 120 -10.63 -21.76 -2.50
N LEU A 121 -9.53 -21.01 -2.61
CA LEU A 121 -8.31 -21.22 -1.82
C LEU A 121 -8.33 -20.45 -0.49
N ASN A 122 -9.44 -19.75 -0.18
CA ASN A 122 -9.57 -18.87 0.98
C ASN A 122 -8.47 -17.79 1.03
N VAL A 123 -8.02 -17.34 -0.14
CA VAL A 123 -7.03 -16.28 -0.33
C VAL A 123 -7.75 -15.05 -0.90
N ASP A 124 -7.56 -13.89 -0.28
CA ASP A 124 -8.04 -12.63 -0.84
C ASP A 124 -7.11 -12.14 -1.96
N LEU A 125 -7.67 -11.61 -3.04
CA LEU A 125 -6.90 -11.11 -4.18
C LEU A 125 -6.09 -9.85 -3.77
N PRO A 126 -4.74 -9.93 -3.71
CA PRO A 126 -3.95 -8.81 -3.19
C PRO A 126 -4.04 -7.58 -4.12
N HIS A 127 -4.08 -6.38 -3.52
CA HIS A 127 -4.09 -5.06 -4.18
C HIS A 127 -5.38 -4.64 -4.92
N HIS A 128 -6.57 -5.01 -4.43
CA HIS A 128 -7.82 -4.70 -5.13
C HIS A 128 -8.52 -3.35 -4.81
N LYS A 129 -7.86 -2.36 -4.17
CA LYS A 129 -8.46 -1.00 -4.03
C LYS A 129 -8.62 -0.26 -5.36
N LEU A 130 -8.17 -0.84 -6.47
CA LEU A 130 -8.17 -0.26 -7.81
C LEU A 130 -9.41 -0.62 -8.66
N PHE A 131 -10.09 -1.72 -8.37
CA PHE A 131 -10.92 -2.39 -9.39
C PHE A 131 -12.42 -2.43 -9.09
N MET A 132 -12.89 -1.75 -8.04
CA MET A 132 -14.33 -1.58 -7.82
C MET A 132 -14.66 -0.10 -7.65
N LYS A 133 -15.09 0.53 -8.75
CA LYS A 133 -16.30 1.33 -8.59
C LYS A 133 -17.38 0.32 -8.21
N LYS A 134 -17.91 0.41 -7.00
CA LYS A 134 -19.27 -0.06 -6.78
C LYS A 134 -20.10 0.70 -7.83
N ASP A 135 -20.58 -0.01 -8.82
CA ASP A 135 -21.80 0.41 -9.50
C ASP A 135 -22.88 0.37 -8.42
N GLU A 136 -23.02 1.48 -7.67
CA GLU A 136 -24.22 1.76 -6.92
C GLU A 136 -25.31 2.03 -7.95
N LYS A 137 -26.23 1.07 -8.05
CA LYS A 137 -27.53 1.25 -8.67
C LYS A 137 -28.59 0.62 -7.79
#